data_AF-A0A8C5PTL5-F1
#
_entry.id   AF-A0A8C5PTL5-F1
#
_cell.length_a   1.000
_cell.length_b   1.000
_cell.length_c   1.000
_cell.angle_alpha   90.00
_cell.angle_beta   90.00
_cell.angle_gamma   90.00
#
_symmetry.space_group_name_H-M   'P 1'
#
loop_
_entity.id
_entity.type
_entity.pdbx_description
1 polymer ?
#
loop_
_entity_poly.entity_id
_entity_poly.type
_entity_poly.pdbx_seq_one_letter_code
_entity_poly.pdbx_strand_id
1 'polypeptide(L)'
;MKFAPTTHMDPFDIYIDMQKFKKNLCLKKYFLKNPVERTNTMEFYKHTTLKEKSTFFPKSMVSQEINTFENMILADLDKMKINKRTDNLTKKEKEALKELTSNEDFEIKPADKGGGTVIMTADYYKEEANRILGDTTTYKRLNKNPTEDIKQRFTDYIDQGYALGILNNKEFKYIKVDHPRVPVFYFLPKIHKNIEKPPGRPIVSGVGSVSNRLSEYLDQQLQPFVTSTVSHLKDTRDVLEVLKGITWEEGFLLVTSDVQALYTIIPHEKGLEATEYFLKHADTLQPEQIVFILEGIRLILENNYFYYEENFHLQQNGTSMGTRFAPSYANLFMAHWEDSFLSMYQDNLICYK
;
A
#
# COMPACT_ATOMS: atom_id res chain seq x y z
N MET A 1 20.59 14.76 -11.96
CA MET A 1 19.99 14.76 -13.32
C MET A 1 18.63 14.11 -13.21
N LYS A 2 17.51 14.83 -13.34
CA LYS A 2 16.18 14.20 -13.36
C LYS A 2 16.04 13.53 -14.72
N PHE A 3 16.10 12.20 -14.75
CA PHE A 3 15.79 11.43 -15.95
C PHE A 3 14.35 11.77 -16.37
N ALA A 4 14.22 12.50 -17.49
CA ALA A 4 12.95 12.69 -18.15
C ALA A 4 12.96 11.73 -19.34
N PRO A 5 12.24 10.59 -19.26
CA PRO A 5 12.22 9.65 -20.37
C PRO A 5 11.74 10.36 -21.63
N THR A 6 12.39 10.07 -22.76
CA THR A 6 11.88 10.47 -24.07
C THR A 6 10.51 9.82 -24.24
N THR A 7 9.45 10.64 -24.27
CA THR A 7 8.08 10.15 -24.48
C THR A 7 7.96 9.51 -25.85
N HIS A 8 7.92 8.19 -25.89
CA HIS A 8 7.47 7.46 -27.06
C HIS A 8 5.95 7.64 -27.16
N MET A 9 5.47 8.33 -28.19
CA MET A 9 4.03 8.39 -28.48
C MET A 9 3.64 7.15 -29.28
N ASP A 10 2.96 6.20 -28.64
CA ASP A 10 2.26 5.12 -29.33
C ASP A 10 0.87 5.64 -29.76
N PRO A 11 0.52 5.60 -31.06
CA PRO A 11 -0.83 5.94 -31.54
C PRO A 11 -1.94 5.17 -30.82
N PHE A 12 -1.68 3.95 -30.36
CA PHE A 12 -2.65 3.15 -29.61
C PHE A 12 -2.91 3.71 -28.20
N ASP A 13 -1.86 4.18 -27.51
CA ASP A 13 -2.00 4.82 -26.21
C ASP A 13 -2.80 6.13 -26.31
N ILE A 14 -2.55 6.92 -27.36
CA ILE A 14 -3.31 8.14 -27.66
C ILE A 14 -4.79 7.82 -27.88
N TYR A 15 -5.08 6.76 -28.63
CA TYR A 15 -6.46 6.31 -28.85
C TYR A 15 -7.14 5.89 -27.54
N ILE A 16 -6.46 5.10 -26.69
CA ILE A 16 -6.98 4.70 -25.37
C ILE A 16 -7.28 5.92 -24.52
N ASP A 17 -6.37 6.89 -24.48
CA ASP A 17 -6.56 8.11 -23.69
C ASP A 17 -7.69 8.98 -24.22
N MET A 18 -7.90 9.01 -25.54
CA MET A 18 -9.09 9.62 -26.14
C MET A 18 -10.39 8.92 -25.75
N GLN A 19 -10.43 7.59 -25.73
CA GLN A 19 -11.61 6.88 -25.26
C GLN A 19 -11.89 7.14 -23.77
N LYS A 20 -10.85 7.23 -22.92
CA LYS A 20 -11.00 7.63 -21.51
C LYS A 20 -11.54 9.05 -21.39
N PHE A 21 -10.99 9.98 -22.18
CA PHE A 21 -11.41 11.39 -22.17
C PHE A 21 -12.88 11.52 -22.61
N LYS A 22 -13.28 10.85 -23.69
CA LYS A 22 -14.67 10.75 -24.16
C LYS A 22 -15.59 10.21 -23.08
N LYS A 23 -15.21 9.09 -22.44
CA LYS A 23 -15.95 8.52 -21.30
C LYS A 23 -16.13 9.53 -20.17
N ASN A 24 -15.09 10.27 -19.80
CA ASN A 24 -15.16 11.26 -18.73
C ASN A 24 -16.10 12.43 -19.08
N LEU A 25 -16.09 12.91 -20.33
CA LEU A 25 -17.03 13.94 -20.78
C LEU A 25 -18.49 13.44 -20.75
N CYS A 26 -18.73 12.24 -21.27
CA CYS A 26 -20.07 11.63 -21.26
C CYS A 26 -20.58 11.44 -19.83
N LEU A 27 -19.72 11.00 -18.90
CA LEU A 27 -20.06 10.88 -17.48
C LEU A 27 -20.41 12.24 -16.86
N LYS A 28 -19.60 13.29 -17.10
CA LYS A 28 -19.90 14.64 -16.61
C LYS A 28 -21.25 15.15 -17.14
N LYS A 29 -21.52 14.99 -18.44
CA LYS A 29 -22.79 15.37 -19.07
C LYS A 29 -23.97 14.57 -18.52
N TYR A 30 -23.78 13.27 -18.29
CA TYR A 30 -24.80 12.39 -17.72
C TYR A 30 -25.24 12.87 -16.34
N PHE A 31 -24.29 13.10 -15.43
CA PHE A 31 -24.60 13.52 -14.05
C PHE A 31 -25.04 14.98 -13.95
N LEU A 32 -24.70 15.83 -14.92
CA LEU A 32 -25.28 17.18 -15.02
C LEU A 32 -26.78 17.13 -15.37
N LYS A 33 -27.17 16.24 -16.29
CA LYS A 33 -28.58 16.07 -16.71
C LYS A 33 -29.42 15.22 -15.77
N ASN A 34 -28.77 14.30 -15.07
CA ASN A 34 -29.37 13.44 -14.06
C ASN A 34 -28.70 13.78 -12.73
N PRO A 35 -28.98 14.97 -12.17
CA PRO A 35 -28.47 15.30 -10.85
C PRO A 35 -28.95 14.21 -9.90
N VAL A 36 -28.00 13.55 -9.26
CA VAL A 36 -28.33 12.58 -8.22
C VAL A 36 -28.84 13.41 -7.06
N GLU A 37 -30.16 13.41 -6.83
CA GLU A 37 -30.72 13.90 -5.57
C GLU A 37 -30.05 13.10 -4.46
N ARG A 38 -29.18 13.76 -3.68
CA ARG A 38 -28.72 13.20 -2.43
C ARG A 38 -29.93 13.24 -1.50
N THR A 39 -30.76 12.21 -1.55
CA THR A 39 -31.78 12.04 -0.53
C THR A 39 -31.06 11.97 0.80
N ASN A 40 -31.30 12.95 1.66
CA ASN A 40 -30.94 12.96 3.09
C ASN A 40 -31.72 11.87 3.86
N THR A 41 -32.00 10.74 3.23
CA THR A 41 -32.48 9.55 3.92
C THR A 41 -31.32 9.02 4.72
N MET A 42 -31.47 9.11 6.04
CA MET A 42 -30.61 8.66 7.13
C MET A 42 -30.17 7.19 6.98
N GLU A 43 -29.32 6.90 6.01
CA GLU A 43 -28.42 5.75 6.06
C GLU A 43 -27.01 6.31 5.87
N PHE A 44 -26.14 6.00 6.84
CA PHE A 44 -24.74 6.36 6.91
C PHE A 44 -23.92 5.75 5.74
N TYR A 45 -24.29 5.98 4.49
CA TYR A 45 -23.45 5.61 3.35
C TYR A 45 -22.30 6.59 3.23
N LYS A 46 -21.26 6.40 4.08
CA LYS A 46 -19.91 6.82 3.72
C LYS A 46 -19.63 6.22 2.35
N HIS A 47 -19.47 7.06 1.32
CA HIS A 47 -19.07 6.58 0.00
C HIS A 47 -17.77 5.81 0.13
N THR A 48 -17.84 4.48 0.11
CA THR A 48 -16.65 3.63 0.16
C THR A 48 -15.83 3.83 -1.11
N THR A 49 -14.52 4.03 -0.94
CA THR A 49 -13.55 4.08 -2.04
C THR A 49 -13.16 2.67 -2.49
N LEU A 50 -13.50 1.65 -1.69
CA LEU A 50 -13.27 0.22 -1.93
C LEU A 50 -14.34 -0.32 -2.88
N LYS A 51 -14.16 -0.02 -4.15
CA LYS A 51 -15.05 -0.49 -5.21
C LYS A 51 -14.25 -0.76 -6.47
N GLU A 52 -14.72 -1.71 -7.24
CA GLU A 52 -14.16 -1.92 -8.57
C GLU A 52 -14.33 -0.67 -9.45
N LYS A 53 -13.39 -0.48 -10.37
CA LYS A 53 -13.46 0.61 -11.33
C LYS A 53 -14.70 0.42 -12.20
N SER A 54 -15.61 1.39 -12.14
CA SER A 54 -16.86 1.32 -12.90
C SER A 54 -16.60 1.27 -14.40
N THR A 55 -17.19 0.27 -15.05
CA THR A 55 -17.25 0.12 -16.51
C THR A 55 -18.39 0.96 -17.12
N PHE A 56 -19.22 1.61 -16.30
CA PHE A 56 -20.35 2.41 -16.77
C PHE A 56 -19.90 3.48 -17.79
N PHE A 57 -20.54 3.46 -18.95
CA PHE A 57 -20.36 4.45 -20.01
C PHE A 57 -21.75 4.83 -20.52
N PRO A 58 -22.21 6.07 -20.30
CA PRO A 58 -23.54 6.50 -20.69
C PRO A 58 -23.59 6.77 -22.20
N LYS A 59 -23.83 5.71 -22.98
CA LYS A 59 -23.88 5.76 -24.45
C LYS A 59 -24.87 6.83 -24.96
N SER A 60 -25.97 7.04 -24.25
CA SER A 60 -26.98 8.07 -24.57
C SER A 60 -26.48 9.51 -24.45
N MET A 61 -25.33 9.73 -23.78
CA MET A 61 -24.72 11.05 -23.65
C MET A 61 -23.65 11.33 -24.70
N VAL A 62 -23.33 10.36 -25.56
CA VAL A 62 -22.52 10.60 -26.75
C VAL A 62 -23.36 11.48 -27.68
N SER A 63 -22.91 12.71 -27.88
CA SER A 63 -23.60 13.67 -28.72
C SER A 63 -22.74 14.10 -29.89
N GLN A 64 -23.37 14.76 -30.87
CA GLN A 64 -22.66 15.25 -32.04
C GLN A 64 -21.51 16.18 -31.64
N GLU A 65 -21.69 17.03 -30.61
CA GLU A 65 -20.64 17.94 -30.15
C GLU A 65 -19.43 17.19 -29.59
N ILE A 66 -19.65 16.09 -28.86
CA ILE A 66 -18.56 15.26 -28.31
C ILE A 66 -17.81 14.55 -29.43
N ASN A 67 -18.52 14.00 -30.41
CA ASN A 67 -17.89 13.34 -31.56
C ASN A 67 -17.15 14.35 -32.44
N THR A 68 -17.71 15.54 -32.67
CA THR A 68 -17.03 16.61 -33.40
C THR A 68 -15.76 17.04 -32.68
N PHE A 69 -15.81 17.22 -31.35
CA PHE A 69 -14.64 17.57 -30.56
C PHE A 69 -13.55 16.48 -30.60
N GLU A 70 -13.92 15.21 -30.47
CA GLU A 70 -13.02 14.07 -30.64
C GLU A 70 -12.36 14.08 -32.03
N ASN A 71 -13.15 14.25 -33.09
CA ASN A 71 -12.65 14.32 -34.46
C ASN A 71 -11.72 15.53 -34.68
N MET A 72 -12.01 16.68 -34.06
CA MET A 72 -11.14 17.85 -34.13
C MET A 72 -9.80 17.60 -33.44
N ILE A 73 -9.80 17.00 -32.25
CA ILE A 73 -8.55 16.62 -31.57
C ILE A 73 -7.76 15.62 -32.41
N LEU A 74 -8.41 14.59 -32.95
CA LEU A 74 -7.73 13.61 -33.80
C LEU A 74 -7.14 14.27 -35.06
N ALA A 75 -7.89 15.16 -35.71
CA ALA A 75 -7.39 15.91 -36.86
C ALA A 75 -6.24 16.88 -36.51
N ASP A 76 -6.24 17.46 -35.32
CA ASP A 76 -5.15 18.31 -34.84
C ASP A 76 -3.92 17.47 -34.47
N LEU A 77 -4.11 16.29 -33.89
CA LEU A 77 -3.05 15.32 -33.62
C LEU A 77 -2.40 14.83 -34.92
N ASP A 78 -3.19 14.56 -35.97
CA ASP A 78 -2.68 14.17 -37.30
C ASP A 78 -1.85 15.29 -37.96
N LYS A 79 -2.21 16.55 -37.71
CA LYS A 79 -1.46 17.72 -38.17
C LYS A 79 -0.25 18.05 -37.29
N MET A 80 -0.20 17.51 -36.08
CA MET A 80 0.83 17.82 -35.11
C MET A 80 2.16 17.25 -35.60
N LYS A 81 3.10 18.14 -35.93
CA LYS A 81 4.48 17.72 -36.24
C LYS A 81 5.15 17.28 -34.96
N ILE A 82 5.14 15.98 -34.71
CA ILE A 82 5.90 15.38 -33.61
C ILE A 82 7.38 15.55 -33.95
N ASN A 83 8.05 16.49 -33.29
CA ASN A 83 9.51 16.55 -33.33
C ASN A 83 10.03 15.22 -32.79
N LYS A 84 10.69 14.43 -33.65
CA LYS A 84 11.43 13.24 -33.23
C LYS A 84 12.48 13.69 -32.22
N ARG A 85 12.17 13.58 -30.94
CA ARG A 85 13.16 13.74 -29.89
C ARG A 85 14.14 12.58 -30.06
N THR A 86 15.40 12.92 -30.26
CA THR A 86 16.48 11.94 -30.19
C THR A 86 16.52 11.40 -28.77
N ASP A 87 16.68 10.08 -28.66
CA ASP A 87 16.86 9.45 -27.36
C ASP A 87 18.06 10.10 -26.65
N ASN A 88 17.94 10.30 -25.34
CA ASN A 88 19.04 10.80 -24.52
C ASN A 88 20.13 9.73 -24.30
N LEU A 89 19.87 8.49 -24.72
CA LEU A 89 20.82 7.39 -24.73
C LEU A 89 21.31 7.09 -26.15
N THR A 90 22.63 6.98 -26.28
CA THR A 90 23.29 6.47 -27.47
C THR A 90 22.92 5.00 -27.71
N LYS A 91 23.12 4.52 -28.95
CA LYS A 91 22.90 3.11 -29.30
C LYS A 91 23.72 2.16 -28.39
N LYS A 92 24.97 2.53 -28.10
CA LYS A 92 25.86 1.77 -27.23
C LYS A 92 25.34 1.69 -25.79
N GLU A 93 24.84 2.80 -25.23
CA GLU A 93 24.27 2.80 -23.87
C GLU A 93 23.00 1.94 -23.79
N LYS A 94 22.16 1.95 -24.82
CA LYS A 94 20.98 1.07 -24.89
C LYS A 94 21.35 -0.41 -24.96
N GLU A 95 22.34 -0.74 -25.79
CA GLU A 95 22.87 -2.10 -25.90
C GLU A 95 23.45 -2.55 -24.57
N ALA A 96 24.25 -1.70 -23.90
CA ALA A 96 24.81 -1.98 -22.58
C ALA A 96 23.72 -2.16 -21.50
N LEU A 97 22.67 -1.32 -21.49
CA LEU A 97 21.55 -1.49 -20.56
C LEU A 97 20.79 -2.79 -20.82
N LYS A 98 20.59 -3.16 -22.09
CA LYS A 98 19.94 -4.42 -22.46
C LYS A 98 20.78 -5.62 -22.01
N GLU A 99 22.09 -5.58 -22.26
CA GLU A 99 23.04 -6.59 -21.81
C GLU A 99 23.04 -6.72 -20.29
N LEU A 100 23.13 -5.60 -19.56
CA LEU A 100 23.09 -5.57 -18.10
C LEU A 100 21.77 -6.12 -17.54
N THR A 101 20.64 -5.81 -18.17
CA THR A 101 19.31 -6.29 -17.72
C THR A 101 19.11 -7.79 -18.03
N SER A 102 19.80 -8.32 -19.04
CA SER A 102 19.76 -9.74 -19.41
C SER A 102 20.83 -10.59 -18.70
N ASN A 103 21.71 -9.97 -17.92
CA ASN A 103 22.77 -10.68 -17.21
C ASN A 103 22.23 -11.26 -15.89
N GLU A 104 22.18 -12.59 -15.79
CA GLU A 104 21.69 -13.32 -14.61
C GLU A 104 22.71 -13.37 -13.44
N ASP A 105 23.96 -12.95 -13.67
CA ASP A 105 24.99 -12.88 -12.63
C ASP A 105 24.75 -11.71 -11.65
N PHE A 106 23.86 -10.77 -12.00
CA PHE A 106 23.57 -9.58 -11.21
C PHE A 106 22.08 -9.43 -10.90
N GLU A 107 21.80 -8.94 -9.70
CA GLU A 107 20.48 -8.48 -9.29
C GLU A 107 20.51 -6.94 -9.15
N ILE A 108 19.52 -6.28 -9.73
CA ILE A 108 19.39 -4.82 -9.72
C ILE A 108 18.17 -4.42 -8.90
N LYS A 109 18.39 -3.78 -7.74
CA LYS A 109 17.32 -3.32 -6.84
C LYS A 109 17.45 -1.84 -6.52
N PRO A 110 16.34 -1.13 -6.24
CA PRO A 110 16.43 0.18 -5.63
C PRO A 110 16.98 0.08 -4.20
N ALA A 111 17.78 1.06 -3.80
CA ALA A 111 18.27 1.18 -2.43
C ALA A 111 17.12 1.48 -1.46
N ASP A 112 17.23 0.97 -0.24
CA ASP A 112 16.24 1.18 0.83
C ASP A 112 16.03 2.66 1.18
N LYS A 113 17.11 3.45 1.11
CA LYS A 113 17.11 4.91 1.37
C LYS A 113 18.01 5.62 0.36
N GLY A 114 17.68 6.88 0.07
CA GLY A 114 18.51 7.75 -0.78
C GLY A 114 18.25 7.65 -2.28
N GLY A 115 17.30 6.82 -2.74
CA GLY A 115 16.86 6.76 -4.14
C GLY A 115 17.90 6.24 -5.14
N GLY A 116 18.98 5.61 -4.66
CA GLY A 116 20.01 5.01 -5.51
C GLY A 116 19.58 3.68 -6.11
N THR A 117 20.26 3.26 -7.18
CA THR A 117 20.17 1.91 -7.76
C THR A 117 21.36 1.09 -7.29
N VAL A 118 21.11 -0.14 -6.84
CA VAL A 118 22.14 -1.06 -6.34
C VAL A 118 22.23 -2.24 -7.30
N ILE A 119 23.44 -2.50 -7.78
CA ILE A 119 23.78 -3.69 -8.56
C ILE A 119 24.61 -4.58 -7.64
N MET A 120 24.18 -5.81 -7.43
CA MET A 120 24.90 -6.80 -6.63
C MET A 120 24.95 -8.14 -7.36
N THR A 121 25.89 -9.00 -7.02
CA THR A 121 25.94 -10.36 -7.56
C THR A 121 24.70 -11.14 -7.15
N ALA A 122 24.17 -11.98 -8.04
CA ALA A 122 23.06 -12.87 -7.75
C ALA A 122 23.34 -13.78 -6.55
N ASP A 123 24.59 -14.26 -6.40
CA ASP A 123 25.01 -15.09 -5.26
C ASP A 123 24.81 -14.38 -3.92
N TYR A 124 25.34 -13.15 -3.78
CA TYR A 124 25.11 -12.33 -2.59
C TYR A 124 23.61 -12.11 -2.32
N TYR A 125 22.82 -11.84 -3.36
CA TYR A 125 21.38 -11.63 -3.19
C TYR A 125 20.70 -12.89 -2.62
N LYS A 126 21.06 -14.08 -3.14
CA LYS A 126 20.56 -15.36 -2.63
C LYS A 126 21.02 -15.64 -1.21
N GLU A 127 22.31 -15.43 -0.92
CA GLU A 127 22.87 -15.59 0.43
C GLU A 127 22.13 -14.72 1.46
N GLU A 128 21.92 -13.44 1.16
CA GLU A 128 21.24 -12.52 2.05
C GLU A 128 19.75 -12.86 2.22
N ALA A 129 19.07 -13.25 1.15
CA ALA A 129 17.69 -13.72 1.23
C ALA A 129 17.58 -14.98 2.10
N ASN A 130 18.48 -15.95 1.91
CA ASN A 130 18.52 -17.16 2.72
C ASN A 130 18.89 -16.86 4.18
N ARG A 131 19.76 -15.88 4.44
CA ARG A 131 20.05 -15.41 5.80
C ARG A 131 18.81 -14.83 6.48
N ILE A 132 18.02 -14.03 5.76
CA ILE A 132 16.77 -13.44 6.26
C ILE A 132 15.72 -14.53 6.51
N LEU A 133 15.47 -15.39 5.53
CA LEU A 133 14.46 -16.45 5.59
C LEU A 133 14.87 -17.62 6.49
N GLY A 134 16.16 -17.71 6.83
CA GLY A 134 16.72 -18.66 7.79
C GLY A 134 16.43 -18.32 9.25
N ASP A 135 15.88 -17.14 9.55
CA ASP A 135 15.36 -16.83 10.88
C ASP A 135 14.07 -17.60 11.15
N THR A 136 14.21 -18.76 11.81
CA THR A 136 13.10 -19.65 12.16
C THR A 136 12.17 -19.10 13.24
N THR A 137 12.51 -17.96 13.86
CA THR A 137 11.60 -17.29 14.81
C THR A 137 10.57 -16.43 14.08
N THR A 138 10.92 -15.91 12.91
CA THR A 138 10.06 -15.06 12.08
C THR A 138 9.44 -15.83 10.92
N TYR A 139 10.18 -16.73 10.28
CA TYR A 139 9.76 -17.39 9.04
C TYR A 139 9.76 -18.91 9.15
N LYS A 140 8.80 -19.53 8.46
CA LYS A 140 8.66 -20.97 8.33
C LYS A 140 8.49 -21.36 6.87
N ARG A 141 9.33 -22.28 6.39
CA ARG A 141 9.15 -22.92 5.08
C ARG A 141 7.91 -23.81 5.10
N LEU A 142 7.13 -23.76 4.02
CA LEU A 142 5.94 -24.55 3.80
C LEU A 142 6.22 -25.67 2.81
N ASN A 143 5.61 -26.83 3.04
CA ASN A 143 5.82 -28.03 2.23
C ASN A 143 4.95 -28.06 0.95
N LYS A 144 3.95 -27.19 0.87
CA LYS A 144 3.01 -27.10 -0.27
C LYS A 144 2.56 -25.66 -0.47
N ASN A 145 2.05 -25.38 -1.67
CA ASN A 145 1.37 -24.13 -1.98
C ASN A 145 0.08 -24.00 -1.13
N PRO A 146 -0.04 -23.01 -0.23
CA PRO A 146 -1.20 -22.87 0.65
C PRO A 146 -2.32 -21.99 0.04
N THR A 147 -2.14 -21.50 -1.20
CA THR A 147 -2.99 -20.45 -1.81
C THR A 147 -4.48 -20.79 -1.76
N GLU A 148 -4.88 -21.98 -2.19
CA GLU A 148 -6.31 -22.36 -2.25
C GLU A 148 -6.90 -22.53 -0.84
N ASP A 149 -6.17 -23.18 0.08
CA ASP A 149 -6.60 -23.36 1.47
C ASP A 149 -6.78 -22.00 2.20
N ILE A 150 -5.91 -21.03 1.91
CA ILE A 150 -5.99 -19.67 2.44
C ILE A 150 -7.13 -18.90 1.76
N LYS A 151 -7.27 -18.98 0.43
CA LYS A 151 -8.34 -18.33 -0.32
C LYS A 151 -9.72 -18.76 0.19
N GLN A 152 -9.92 -20.04 0.48
CA GLN A 152 -11.18 -20.52 1.01
C GLN A 152 -11.49 -19.89 2.37
N ARG A 153 -10.54 -19.90 3.31
CA ARG A 153 -10.70 -19.28 4.64
C ARG A 153 -11.03 -17.78 4.57
N PHE A 154 -10.36 -17.06 3.67
CA PHE A 154 -10.69 -15.65 3.44
C PHE A 154 -12.08 -15.48 2.84
N THR A 155 -12.45 -16.33 1.88
CA THR A 155 -13.79 -16.29 1.26
C THR A 155 -14.88 -16.52 2.29
N ASP A 156 -14.73 -17.53 3.15
CA ASP A 156 -15.69 -17.85 4.21
C ASP A 156 -15.86 -16.67 5.19
N TYR A 157 -14.74 -16.08 5.61
CA TYR A 157 -14.73 -14.91 6.50
C TYR A 157 -15.40 -13.68 5.85
N ILE A 158 -15.13 -13.42 4.55
CA ILE A 158 -15.76 -12.32 3.81
C ILE A 158 -17.27 -12.56 3.62
N ASP A 159 -17.66 -13.79 3.31
CA ASP A 159 -19.06 -14.18 3.14
C ASP A 159 -19.82 -14.04 4.47
N GLN A 160 -19.21 -14.39 5.60
CA GLN A 160 -19.77 -14.15 6.94
C GLN A 160 -19.97 -12.66 7.22
N GLY A 161 -18.96 -11.82 6.95
CA GLY A 161 -19.07 -10.36 7.14
C GLY A 161 -20.19 -9.73 6.31
N TYR A 162 -20.42 -10.25 5.10
CA TYR A 162 -21.53 -9.82 4.26
C TYR A 162 -22.89 -10.29 4.77
N ALA A 163 -22.99 -11.55 5.21
CA ALA A 163 -24.23 -12.10 5.78
C ALA A 163 -24.66 -11.36 7.06
N LEU A 164 -23.70 -10.91 7.88
CA LEU A 164 -23.93 -10.11 9.08
C LEU A 164 -24.23 -8.63 8.79
N GLY A 165 -24.21 -8.19 7.53
CA GLY A 165 -24.44 -6.79 7.15
C GLY A 165 -23.29 -5.84 7.50
N ILE A 166 -22.12 -6.37 7.91
CA ILE A 166 -20.93 -5.58 8.24
C ILE A 166 -20.29 -5.03 6.96
N LEU A 167 -20.23 -5.84 5.91
CA LEU A 167 -19.79 -5.43 4.59
C LEU A 167 -20.98 -5.03 3.73
N ASN A 168 -20.89 -3.90 3.05
CA ASN A 168 -21.87 -3.59 2.01
C ASN A 168 -21.54 -4.34 0.70
N ASN A 169 -22.49 -4.39 -0.24
CA ASN A 169 -22.33 -5.11 -1.50
C ASN A 169 -21.12 -4.65 -2.34
N LYS A 170 -20.71 -3.38 -2.26
CA LYS A 170 -19.54 -2.88 -3.00
C LYS A 170 -18.25 -3.36 -2.37
N GLU A 171 -18.15 -3.28 -1.05
CA GLU A 171 -17.01 -3.81 -0.28
C GLU A 171 -16.89 -5.31 -0.44
N PHE A 172 -17.98 -6.05 -0.29
CA PHE A 172 -18.01 -7.49 -0.48
C PHE A 172 -17.43 -7.90 -1.84
N LYS A 173 -17.96 -7.32 -2.93
CA LYS A 173 -17.47 -7.57 -4.29
C LYS A 173 -16.03 -7.12 -4.51
N TYR A 174 -15.64 -6.01 -3.89
CA TYR A 174 -14.27 -5.54 -3.97
C TYR A 174 -13.32 -6.51 -3.27
N ILE A 175 -13.58 -6.87 -2.02
CA ILE A 175 -12.67 -7.65 -1.19
C ILE A 175 -12.55 -9.09 -1.69
N LYS A 176 -13.61 -9.68 -2.23
CA LYS A 176 -13.59 -11.05 -2.78
C LYS A 176 -12.68 -11.14 -4.02
N VAL A 177 -11.74 -12.10 -4.00
CA VAL A 177 -10.75 -12.30 -5.08
C VAL A 177 -10.86 -13.71 -5.63
N ASP A 178 -11.31 -13.84 -6.89
CA ASP A 178 -11.48 -15.15 -7.54
C ASP A 178 -10.15 -15.78 -7.96
N HIS A 179 -9.22 -14.96 -8.46
CA HIS A 179 -7.93 -15.40 -8.99
C HIS A 179 -6.78 -14.65 -8.31
N PRO A 180 -6.41 -15.05 -7.08
CA PRO A 180 -5.35 -14.37 -6.35
C PRO A 180 -3.98 -14.64 -6.96
N ARG A 181 -3.12 -13.63 -6.91
CA ARG A 181 -1.68 -13.78 -7.20
C ARG A 181 -0.95 -14.26 -5.96
N VAL A 182 0.01 -15.16 -6.15
CA VAL A 182 0.92 -15.58 -5.07
C VAL A 182 1.80 -14.39 -4.68
N PRO A 183 1.87 -14.01 -3.39
CA PRO A 183 2.80 -12.98 -2.94
C PRO A 183 4.25 -13.39 -3.17
N VAL A 184 5.11 -12.45 -3.54
CA VAL A 184 6.54 -12.73 -3.83
C VAL A 184 7.43 -11.94 -2.88
N PHE A 185 8.44 -12.60 -2.34
CA PHE A 185 9.45 -11.95 -1.51
C PHE A 185 10.58 -11.34 -2.33
N TYR A 186 11.05 -10.19 -1.88
CA TYR A 186 12.30 -9.56 -2.31
C TYR A 186 12.84 -8.72 -1.16
N PHE A 187 14.04 -8.17 -1.29
CA PHE A 187 14.54 -7.20 -0.32
C PHE A 187 15.13 -5.95 -0.97
N LEU A 188 15.14 -4.87 -0.19
CA LEU A 188 15.78 -3.60 -0.54
C LEU A 188 17.13 -3.47 0.19
N PRO A 189 18.26 -3.24 -0.50
CA PRO A 189 19.57 -3.15 0.14
C PRO A 189 19.72 -1.88 0.98
N LYS A 190 20.11 -2.02 2.24
CA LYS A 190 20.38 -0.91 3.17
C LYS A 190 21.82 -0.42 3.06
N ILE A 191 22.17 0.20 1.93
CA ILE A 191 23.51 0.72 1.66
C ILE A 191 24.00 1.78 2.68
N HIS A 192 23.09 2.41 3.42
CA HIS A 192 23.39 3.33 4.50
C HIS A 192 23.85 2.64 5.80
N LYS A 193 23.77 1.30 5.88
CA LYS A 193 24.28 0.49 6.99
C LYS A 193 25.62 -0.17 6.66
N ASN A 194 25.77 -0.67 5.43
CA ASN A 194 27.01 -1.22 4.91
C ASN A 194 26.99 -1.09 3.37
N ILE A 195 28.08 -0.62 2.76
CA ILE A 195 28.18 -0.41 1.31
C ILE A 195 28.58 -1.70 0.58
N GLU A 196 29.47 -2.51 1.15
CA GLU A 196 30.02 -3.71 0.51
C GLU A 196 29.06 -4.90 0.57
N LYS A 197 28.46 -5.12 1.74
CA LYS A 197 27.46 -6.18 1.98
C LYS A 197 26.23 -5.57 2.66
N PRO A 198 25.41 -4.81 1.91
CA PRO A 198 24.25 -4.09 2.46
C PRO A 198 23.18 -5.07 2.95
N PRO A 199 22.81 -5.07 4.24
CA PRO A 199 21.75 -5.94 4.73
C PRO A 199 20.41 -5.61 4.06
N GLY A 200 19.58 -6.62 3.83
CA GLY A 200 18.29 -6.48 3.18
C GLY A 200 17.19 -5.95 4.12
N ARG A 201 16.28 -5.12 3.58
CA ARG A 201 14.94 -4.90 4.15
C ARG A 201 13.98 -5.87 3.46
N PRO A 202 13.44 -6.90 4.15
CA PRO A 202 12.51 -7.84 3.54
C PRO A 202 11.20 -7.14 3.16
N ILE A 203 10.69 -7.42 1.96
CA ILE A 203 9.40 -6.93 1.47
C ILE A 203 8.64 -8.09 0.83
N VAL A 204 7.34 -8.16 1.10
CA VAL A 204 6.43 -9.08 0.42
C VAL A 204 5.54 -8.29 -0.54
N SER A 205 5.69 -8.56 -1.84
CA SER A 205 4.81 -8.02 -2.87
C SER A 205 3.47 -8.77 -2.86
N GLY A 206 2.52 -8.27 -2.08
CA GLY A 206 1.19 -8.86 -1.94
C GLY A 206 0.15 -8.33 -2.95
N VAL A 207 0.52 -7.59 -4.00
CA VAL A 207 -0.45 -6.94 -4.90
C VAL A 207 -1.30 -7.98 -5.64
N GLY A 208 -2.62 -7.90 -5.47
CA GLY A 208 -3.57 -8.85 -6.06
C GLY A 208 -3.57 -10.22 -5.39
N SER A 209 -2.92 -10.37 -4.23
CA SER A 209 -3.02 -11.59 -3.42
C SER A 209 -4.33 -11.68 -2.65
N VAL A 210 -4.56 -12.85 -2.03
CA VAL A 210 -5.77 -13.16 -1.23
C VAL A 210 -6.02 -12.08 -0.17
N SER A 211 -4.99 -11.65 0.55
CA SER A 211 -5.11 -10.69 1.66
C SER A 211 -5.11 -9.23 1.22
N ASN A 212 -4.77 -8.92 -0.03
CA ASN A 212 -4.48 -7.55 -0.46
C ASN A 212 -5.64 -6.58 -0.27
N ARG A 213 -6.83 -6.97 -0.73
CA ARG A 213 -8.02 -6.11 -0.72
C ARG A 213 -8.68 -6.05 0.65
N LEU A 214 -8.65 -7.15 1.41
CA LEU A 214 -9.06 -7.14 2.82
C LEU A 214 -8.12 -6.25 3.65
N SER A 215 -6.82 -6.33 3.40
CA SER A 215 -5.84 -5.46 4.05
C SER A 215 -6.10 -3.98 3.76
N GLU A 216 -6.56 -3.62 2.56
CA GLU A 216 -6.92 -2.24 2.24
C GLU A 216 -8.21 -1.81 2.96
N TYR A 217 -9.20 -2.70 3.05
CA TYR A 217 -10.40 -2.47 3.83
C TYR A 217 -10.09 -2.20 5.30
N LEU A 218 -9.29 -3.07 5.93
CA LEU A 218 -8.91 -2.94 7.33
C LEU A 218 -8.12 -1.65 7.56
N ASP A 219 -7.18 -1.30 6.67
CA ASP A 219 -6.48 -0.01 6.77
C ASP A 219 -7.48 1.16 6.83
N GLN A 220 -8.47 1.20 5.92
CA GLN A 220 -9.49 2.27 5.97
C GLN A 220 -10.33 2.29 7.25
N GLN A 221 -10.58 1.13 7.85
CA GLN A 221 -11.25 1.07 9.14
C GLN A 221 -10.35 1.58 10.27
N LEU A 222 -9.04 1.29 10.23
CA LEU A 222 -8.08 1.65 11.28
C LEU A 222 -7.63 3.12 11.23
N GLN A 223 -7.53 3.72 10.04
CA GLN A 223 -7.00 5.08 9.84
C GLN A 223 -7.62 6.16 10.74
N PRO A 224 -8.96 6.23 10.95
CA PRO A 224 -9.56 7.22 11.85
C PRO A 224 -8.97 7.18 13.26
N PHE A 225 -8.74 5.97 13.79
CA PHE A 225 -8.18 5.75 15.13
C PHE A 225 -6.69 6.11 15.19
N VAL A 226 -5.94 5.78 14.13
CA VAL A 226 -4.52 6.17 14.02
C VAL A 226 -4.38 7.69 14.05
N THR A 227 -5.20 8.40 13.28
CA THR A 227 -5.15 9.87 13.19
C THR A 227 -5.62 10.58 14.45
N SER A 228 -6.34 9.90 15.34
CA SER A 228 -6.77 10.45 16.63
C SER A 228 -5.75 10.25 17.76
N THR A 229 -4.67 9.50 17.53
CA THR A 229 -3.63 9.29 18.55
C THR A 229 -2.82 10.58 18.79
N VAL A 230 -2.39 10.80 20.03
CA VAL A 230 -1.72 12.05 20.46
C VAL A 230 -0.39 12.26 19.73
N SER A 231 0.39 11.18 19.57
CA SER A 231 1.70 11.19 18.93
C SER A 231 1.63 11.16 17.40
N HIS A 232 0.44 11.09 16.79
CA HIS A 232 0.33 11.02 15.33
C HIS A 232 1.04 12.19 14.65
N LEU A 233 1.79 11.86 13.61
CA LEU A 233 2.42 12.79 12.69
C LEU A 233 1.97 12.46 11.28
N LYS A 234 1.41 13.46 10.60
CA LYS A 234 0.91 13.28 9.24
C LYS A 234 2.03 13.20 8.21
N ASP A 235 2.96 14.15 8.26
CA ASP A 235 4.07 14.27 7.31
C ASP A 235 5.19 15.17 7.86
N THR A 236 6.25 15.35 7.07
CA THR A 236 7.40 16.19 7.46
C THR A 236 7.02 17.65 7.73
N ARG A 237 5.98 18.19 7.09
CA ARG A 237 5.55 19.57 7.34
C ARG A 237 4.88 19.67 8.70
N ASP A 238 4.07 18.68 9.06
CA ASP A 238 3.43 18.59 10.37
C ASP A 238 4.48 18.62 11.50
N VAL A 239 5.56 17.84 11.35
CA VAL A 239 6.71 17.89 12.28
C VAL A 239 7.30 19.29 12.38
N LEU A 240 7.54 19.96 11.26
CA LEU A 240 8.12 21.31 11.26
C LEU A 240 7.19 22.33 11.93
N GLU A 241 5.88 22.21 11.77
CA GLU A 241 4.91 23.09 12.45
C GLU A 241 4.88 22.83 13.95
N VAL A 242 4.92 21.57 14.39
CA VAL A 242 5.04 21.22 15.81
C VAL A 242 6.31 21.83 16.41
N LEU A 243 7.47 21.67 15.75
CA LEU A 243 8.75 22.17 16.25
C LEU A 243 8.84 23.70 16.27
N LYS A 244 8.17 24.41 15.35
CA LYS A 244 8.09 25.89 15.37
C LYS A 244 7.29 26.41 16.55
N GLY A 245 6.31 25.64 17.03
CA GLY A 245 5.47 26.00 18.18
C GLY A 245 6.17 25.86 19.52
N ILE A 246 7.37 25.26 19.56
CA ILE A 246 8.12 25.03 20.80
C ILE A 246 9.01 26.23 21.10
N THR A 247 8.90 26.77 22.32
CA THR A 247 9.88 27.71 22.88
C THR A 247 11.05 26.93 23.45
N TRP A 248 12.25 27.17 22.92
CA TRP A 248 13.48 26.49 23.35
C TRP A 248 14.15 27.30 24.46
N GLU A 249 14.05 26.82 25.70
CA GLU A 249 14.73 27.42 26.85
C GLU A 249 16.02 26.64 27.19
N GLU A 250 16.95 27.27 27.93
CA GLU A 250 18.12 26.57 28.45
C GLU A 250 17.71 25.45 29.42
N GLY A 251 18.37 24.30 29.33
CA GLY A 251 18.11 23.13 30.19
C GLY A 251 17.29 22.02 29.52
N PHE A 252 16.69 22.26 28.36
CA PHE A 252 15.98 21.22 27.60
C PHE A 252 16.91 20.45 26.66
N LEU A 253 16.66 19.15 26.50
CA LEU A 253 17.41 18.24 25.64
C LEU A 253 16.52 17.71 24.51
N LEU A 254 17.06 17.70 23.29
CA LEU A 254 16.46 16.94 22.20
C LEU A 254 16.95 15.50 22.27
N VAL A 255 16.03 14.57 22.50
CA VAL A 255 16.31 13.14 22.53
C VAL A 255 15.65 12.48 21.32
N THR A 256 16.37 11.56 20.68
CA THR A 256 15.85 10.75 19.58
C THR A 256 16.00 9.27 19.93
N SER A 257 14.98 8.48 19.61
CA SER A 257 14.96 7.03 19.79
C SER A 257 14.38 6.38 18.54
N ASP A 258 14.84 5.17 18.20
CA ASP A 258 14.39 4.41 17.04
C ASP A 258 14.02 2.99 17.46
N VAL A 259 12.82 2.55 17.09
CA VAL A 259 12.38 1.18 17.37
C VAL A 259 12.95 0.25 16.31
N GLN A 260 13.83 -0.65 16.73
CA GLN A 260 14.45 -1.60 15.81
C GLN A 260 13.42 -2.61 15.29
N ALA A 261 13.27 -2.67 13.97
CA ALA A 261 12.51 -3.70 13.27
C ALA A 261 11.06 -3.89 13.75
N LEU A 262 10.38 -2.79 14.12
CA LEU A 262 9.03 -2.78 14.69
C LEU A 262 8.07 -3.81 14.05
N TYR A 263 7.96 -3.82 12.72
CA TYR A 263 6.97 -4.66 12.05
C TYR A 263 7.18 -6.16 12.27
N THR A 264 8.41 -6.64 12.44
CA THR A 264 8.69 -8.08 12.60
C THR A 264 8.58 -8.54 14.05
N ILE A 265 8.55 -7.61 15.01
CA ILE A 265 8.61 -7.94 16.44
C ILE A 265 7.29 -7.79 17.18
N ILE A 266 6.27 -7.17 16.59
CA ILE A 266 4.94 -7.02 17.23
C ILE A 266 4.32 -8.41 17.41
N PRO A 267 4.12 -8.89 18.66
CA PRO A 267 3.38 -10.13 18.89
C PRO A 267 1.93 -9.95 18.45
N HIS A 268 1.39 -10.91 17.70
CA HIS A 268 0.04 -10.79 17.13
C HIS A 268 -1.02 -10.44 18.18
N GLU A 269 -1.05 -11.16 19.31
CA GLU A 269 -1.98 -10.89 20.41
C GLU A 269 -1.82 -9.48 20.97
N LYS A 270 -0.59 -9.00 21.15
CA LYS A 270 -0.36 -7.66 21.72
C LYS A 270 -0.77 -6.54 20.77
N GLY A 271 -0.57 -6.71 19.46
CA GLY A 271 -1.08 -5.73 18.51
C GLY A 271 -2.60 -5.82 18.32
N LEU A 272 -3.21 -7.00 18.49
CA LEU A 272 -4.68 -7.15 18.50
C LEU A 272 -5.28 -6.49 19.75
N GLU A 273 -4.73 -6.72 20.94
CA GLU A 273 -5.11 -6.05 22.19
C GLU A 273 -5.04 -4.52 22.05
N ALA A 274 -3.93 -3.99 21.51
CA ALA A 274 -3.76 -2.56 21.28
C ALA A 274 -4.78 -2.01 20.27
N THR A 275 -5.05 -2.76 19.20
CA THR A 275 -6.06 -2.35 18.20
C THR A 275 -7.45 -2.34 18.84
N GLU A 276 -7.81 -3.39 19.57
CA GLU A 276 -9.09 -3.52 20.27
C GLU A 276 -9.32 -2.38 21.25
N TYR A 277 -8.28 -1.96 21.99
CA TYR A 277 -8.33 -0.80 22.88
C TYR A 277 -8.87 0.42 22.14
N PHE A 278 -8.27 0.83 21.02
CA PHE A 278 -8.73 2.01 20.29
C PHE A 278 -10.10 1.84 19.64
N LEU A 279 -10.42 0.65 19.12
CA LEU A 279 -11.72 0.37 18.51
C LEU A 279 -12.87 0.49 19.51
N LYS A 280 -12.67 0.03 20.76
CA LYS A 280 -13.68 0.09 21.82
C LYS A 280 -13.86 1.50 22.38
N HIS A 281 -12.78 2.26 22.57
CA HIS A 281 -12.85 3.58 23.21
C HIS A 281 -13.52 4.67 22.35
N ALA A 282 -13.72 4.42 21.06
CA ALA A 282 -14.32 5.41 20.18
C ALA A 282 -15.85 5.43 20.21
N ASP A 283 -16.52 4.41 20.77
CA ASP A 283 -17.99 4.26 20.81
C ASP A 283 -18.70 4.46 19.44
N THR A 284 -17.97 4.27 18.33
CA THR A 284 -18.50 4.49 16.96
C THR A 284 -18.79 3.19 16.20
N LEU A 285 -18.30 2.06 16.70
CA LEU A 285 -18.43 0.74 16.07
C LEU A 285 -19.28 -0.18 16.93
N GLN A 286 -20.12 -0.98 16.28
CA GLN A 286 -20.85 -2.05 16.96
C GLN A 286 -19.89 -3.19 17.37
N PRO A 287 -20.18 -3.93 18.45
CA PRO A 287 -19.33 -5.04 18.90
C PRO A 287 -18.98 -6.04 17.80
N GLU A 288 -19.93 -6.38 16.94
CA GLU A 288 -19.75 -7.31 15.83
C GLU A 288 -18.76 -6.77 14.77
N GLN A 289 -18.74 -5.46 14.55
CA GLN A 289 -17.80 -4.81 13.63
C GLN A 289 -16.37 -4.84 14.20
N ILE A 290 -16.23 -4.61 15.50
CA ILE A 290 -14.94 -4.68 16.20
C ILE A 290 -14.38 -6.11 16.08
N VAL A 291 -15.19 -7.12 16.41
CA VAL A 291 -14.82 -8.53 16.28
C VAL A 291 -14.44 -8.86 14.83
N PHE A 292 -15.24 -8.42 13.86
CA PHE A 292 -14.92 -8.62 12.45
C PHE A 292 -13.55 -8.02 12.11
N ILE A 293 -13.28 -6.75 12.44
CA ILE A 293 -11.99 -6.10 12.15
C ILE A 293 -10.82 -6.87 12.79
N LEU A 294 -10.93 -7.25 14.05
CA LEU A 294 -9.86 -7.96 14.78
C LEU A 294 -9.58 -9.34 14.17
N GLU A 295 -10.63 -10.12 13.88
CA GLU A 295 -10.48 -11.42 13.23
C GLU A 295 -9.93 -11.29 11.81
N GLY A 296 -10.25 -10.21 11.09
CA GLY A 296 -9.66 -9.92 9.78
C GLY A 296 -8.17 -9.62 9.86
N ILE A 297 -7.74 -8.86 10.86
CA ILE A 297 -6.32 -8.59 11.13
C ILE A 297 -5.62 -9.91 11.47
N ARG A 298 -6.15 -10.68 12.42
CA ARG A 298 -5.63 -11.99 12.82
C ARG A 298 -5.49 -12.92 11.60
N LEU A 299 -6.53 -13.02 10.78
CA LEU A 299 -6.55 -13.85 9.58
C LEU A 299 -5.41 -13.49 8.61
N ILE A 300 -5.11 -12.19 8.41
CA ILE A 300 -3.99 -11.78 7.56
C ILE A 300 -2.65 -12.09 8.21
N LEU A 301 -2.49 -11.79 9.50
CA LEU A 301 -1.24 -12.02 10.25
C LEU A 301 -0.85 -13.51 10.26
N GLU A 302 -1.81 -14.41 10.48
CA GLU A 302 -1.58 -15.86 10.55
C GLU A 302 -1.42 -16.54 9.18
N ASN A 303 -1.80 -15.87 8.09
CA ASN A 303 -1.77 -16.42 6.73
C ASN A 303 -0.90 -15.59 5.78
N ASN A 304 0.14 -14.98 6.33
CA ASN A 304 1.07 -14.15 5.59
C ASN A 304 2.14 -14.97 4.86
N TYR A 305 1.70 -15.68 3.81
CA TYR A 305 2.56 -16.53 2.99
C TYR A 305 3.13 -15.80 1.78
N PHE A 306 4.27 -16.28 1.28
CA PHE A 306 4.89 -15.77 0.07
C PHE A 306 5.80 -16.82 -0.58
N TYR A 307 6.19 -16.55 -1.83
CA TYR A 307 7.06 -17.41 -2.62
C TYR A 307 8.43 -16.77 -2.84
N TYR A 308 9.49 -17.58 -2.73
CA TYR A 308 10.87 -17.23 -3.04
C TYR A 308 11.63 -18.50 -3.45
N GLU A 309 12.40 -18.45 -4.54
CA GLU A 309 13.21 -19.56 -5.08
C GLU A 309 12.57 -20.95 -4.90
N GLU A 310 11.45 -21.18 -5.59
CA GLU A 310 10.74 -22.48 -5.59
C GLU A 310 10.06 -22.88 -4.28
N ASN A 311 10.14 -22.03 -3.25
CA ASN A 311 9.68 -22.35 -1.93
C ASN A 311 8.62 -21.38 -1.42
N PHE A 312 7.60 -21.95 -0.80
CA PHE A 312 6.62 -21.19 -0.04
C PHE A 312 7.12 -21.00 1.39
N HIS A 313 6.91 -19.80 1.92
CA HIS A 313 7.25 -19.42 3.28
C HIS A 313 6.03 -18.77 3.94
N LEU A 314 5.98 -18.82 5.26
CA LEU A 314 4.99 -18.17 6.11
C LEU A 314 5.73 -17.30 7.12
N GLN A 315 5.35 -16.02 7.22
CA GLN A 315 5.77 -15.18 8.34
C GLN A 315 4.89 -15.50 9.55
N GLN A 316 5.51 -15.95 10.64
CA GLN A 316 4.82 -16.41 11.86
C GLN A 316 4.67 -15.32 12.91
N ASN A 317 5.52 -14.29 12.88
CA ASN A 317 5.51 -13.21 13.86
C ASN A 317 5.56 -11.84 13.18
N GLY A 318 5.00 -10.83 13.85
CA GLY A 318 4.87 -9.49 13.30
C GLY A 318 3.95 -9.43 12.08
N THR A 319 4.11 -8.38 11.30
CA THR A 319 3.37 -8.11 10.07
C THR A 319 4.35 -7.94 8.90
N SER A 320 3.97 -8.36 7.69
CA SER A 320 4.85 -8.18 6.53
C SER A 320 4.90 -6.72 6.11
N MET A 321 6.12 -6.28 5.85
CA MET A 321 6.36 -5.06 5.09
C MET A 321 5.81 -5.25 3.67
N GLY A 322 4.83 -4.43 3.29
CA GLY A 322 4.11 -4.53 2.01
C GLY A 322 2.59 -4.72 2.16
N THR A 323 2.13 -5.14 3.34
CA THR A 323 0.70 -5.22 3.68
C THR A 323 0.12 -3.82 3.91
N ARG A 324 -1.08 -3.54 3.41
CA ARG A 324 -1.67 -2.19 3.41
C ARG A 324 -1.99 -1.68 4.82
N PHE A 325 -2.50 -2.55 5.70
CA PHE A 325 -2.90 -2.15 7.06
C PHE A 325 -1.72 -2.14 8.05
N ALA A 326 -0.56 -2.70 7.67
CA ALA A 326 0.59 -2.84 8.56
C ALA A 326 1.03 -1.52 9.21
N PRO A 327 1.08 -0.36 8.50
CA PRO A 327 1.39 0.91 9.14
C PRO A 327 0.36 1.32 10.20
N SER A 328 -0.93 1.18 9.90
CA SER A 328 -2.00 1.50 10.86
C SER A 328 -1.93 0.62 12.11
N TYR A 329 -1.74 -0.68 11.92
CA TYR A 329 -1.58 -1.63 13.01
C TYR A 329 -0.36 -1.33 13.89
N ALA A 330 0.79 -1.04 13.27
CA ALA A 330 2.00 -0.67 14.00
C ALA A 330 1.84 0.66 14.76
N ASN A 331 1.16 1.65 14.16
CA ASN A 331 0.89 2.93 14.83
C ASN A 331 -0.04 2.74 16.04
N LEU A 332 -1.10 1.95 15.94
CA LEU A 332 -1.98 1.68 17.07
C LEU A 332 -1.25 0.90 18.18
N PHE A 333 -0.40 -0.06 17.82
CA PHE A 333 0.44 -0.75 18.79
C PHE A 333 1.37 0.22 19.54
N MET A 334 2.06 1.10 18.83
CA MET A 334 2.96 2.10 19.43
C MET A 334 2.18 3.11 20.27
N ALA A 335 1.05 3.62 19.77
CA ALA A 335 0.22 4.58 20.51
C ALA A 335 -0.30 3.98 21.83
N HIS A 336 -0.72 2.71 21.83
CA HIS A 336 -1.14 2.02 23.05
C HIS A 336 0.04 1.86 24.04
N TRP A 337 1.24 1.54 23.53
CA TRP A 337 2.43 1.48 24.36
C TRP A 337 2.80 2.86 24.93
N GLU A 338 2.67 3.92 24.14
CA GLU A 338 2.92 5.31 24.54
C GLU A 338 1.93 5.79 25.62
N ASP A 339 0.64 5.51 25.46
CA ASP A 339 -0.41 5.84 26.44
C ASP A 339 -0.09 5.26 27.84
N SER A 340 0.65 4.16 27.91
CA SER A 340 1.03 3.51 29.16
C SER A 340 2.04 4.30 30.00
N PHE A 341 2.82 5.22 29.40
CA PHE A 341 3.86 5.96 30.11
C PHE A 341 3.82 7.47 29.89
N LEU A 342 3.25 7.98 28.80
CA LEU A 342 3.29 9.41 28.48
C LEU A 342 2.68 10.27 29.60
N SER A 343 1.60 9.80 30.22
CA SER A 343 0.97 10.45 31.36
C SER A 343 1.90 10.64 32.56
N MET A 344 2.88 9.74 32.75
CA MET A 344 3.83 9.79 33.88
C MET A 344 4.91 10.85 33.72
N TYR A 345 5.14 11.33 32.49
CA TYR A 345 6.23 12.26 32.17
C TYR A 345 5.73 13.60 31.62
N GLN A 346 4.43 13.89 31.67
CA GLN A 346 3.84 15.11 31.10
C GLN A 346 4.49 16.39 31.64
N ASP A 347 4.86 16.42 32.91
CA ASP A 347 5.50 17.60 33.53
C ASP A 347 6.93 17.86 33.02
N ASN A 348 7.59 16.84 32.47
CA ASN A 348 8.98 16.91 32.00
C ASN A 348 9.11 16.85 30.47
N LEU A 349 8.00 16.67 29.74
CA LEU A 349 7.97 16.56 28.29
C LEU A 349 7.25 17.76 27.68
N ILE A 350 8.03 18.70 27.12
CA ILE A 350 7.46 19.80 26.32
C ILE A 350 6.79 19.26 25.05
N CYS A 351 7.39 18.26 24.42
CA CYS A 351 6.89 17.67 23.19
C CYS A 351 7.34 16.21 23.08
N TYR A 352 6.42 15.34 22.68
CA TYR A 352 6.68 13.95 22.31
C TYR A 352 5.93 13.66 21.01
N LYS A 353 6.62 13.07 20.04
CA LYS A 353 6.13 12.72 18.70
C LYS A 353 6.88 11.54 18.13
#